data_AF-A0A350NQW7-F1
#
_entry.id   AF-A0A350NQW7-F1
#
_cell.length_a   1.000
_cell.length_b   1.000
_cell.length_c   1.000
_cell.angle_alpha   90.00
_cell.angle_beta   90.00
_cell.angle_gamma   90.00
#
_symmetry.space_group_name_H-M   'P 1'
#
loop_
_entity.id
_entity.type
_entity.pdbx_description
1 polymer ?
#
loop_
_entity_poly.entity_id
_entity_poly.type
_entity_poly.pdbx_seq_one_letter_code
_entity_poly.pdbx_strand_id
1 'polypeptide(L)'
;MMQKFAAFVVRNRILFLALALLLCIPAAYGVANVAIEYDLLTYLPNSLNSIQGLNILNREFGFSSTANVVVRDCPEWQVQELKQCLEQVEGVSGVFWLSDISDYTIPKEYQQDMVDQFYRGDATILQVAFPT
;
A
#
# COMPACT_ATOMS: atom_id res chain seq x y z
N MET A 1 -34.97 -4.18 -43.26
CA MET A 1 -33.87 -3.19 -43.09
C MET A 1 -32.57 -3.88 -42.68
N MET A 2 -32.55 -4.72 -41.63
CA MET A 2 -31.37 -5.50 -41.21
C MET A 2 -30.75 -6.40 -42.30
N GLN A 3 -31.56 -7.09 -43.11
CA GLN A 3 -31.02 -8.00 -44.13
C GLN A 3 -30.22 -7.28 -45.23
N LYS A 4 -30.60 -6.03 -45.57
CA LYS A 4 -29.87 -5.21 -46.53
C LYS A 4 -28.51 -4.75 -45.97
N PHE A 5 -28.48 -4.43 -44.67
CA PHE A 5 -27.25 -4.07 -43.96
C PHE A 5 -26.30 -5.26 -43.83
N ALA A 6 -26.80 -6.43 -43.44
CA ALA A 6 -26.02 -7.66 -43.37
C ALA A 6 -25.42 -8.04 -44.74
N ALA A 7 -26.21 -7.97 -45.82
CA ALA A 7 -25.73 -8.23 -47.17
C ALA A 7 -24.64 -7.23 -47.61
N PHE A 8 -24.75 -5.96 -47.20
CA PHE A 8 -23.73 -4.94 -47.47
C PHE A 8 -22.40 -5.23 -46.76
N VAL A 9 -22.45 -5.63 -45.49
CA VAL A 9 -21.27 -6.00 -44.70
C VAL A 9 -20.60 -7.25 -45.29
N VAL A 10 -21.37 -8.28 -45.63
CA VAL A 10 -20.84 -9.52 -46.22
C VAL A 10 -20.24 -9.29 -47.60
N ARG A 11 -20.82 -8.39 -48.40
CA ARG A 11 -20.28 -8.03 -49.72
C ARG A 11 -18.94 -7.31 -49.61
N ASN A 12 -18.74 -6.50 -48.57
CA ASN A 12 -17.50 -5.75 -48.30
C ASN A 12 -16.64 -6.40 -47.20
N ARG A 13 -16.73 -7.72 -47.00
CA ARG A 13 -16.11 -8.44 -45.87
C ARG A 13 -14.62 -8.16 -45.68
N ILE A 14 -13.86 -7.99 -46.77
CA ILE A 14 -12.40 -7.74 -46.71
C ILE A 14 -12.11 -6.35 -46.11
N LEU A 15 -12.91 -5.33 -46.47
CA LEU A 15 -12.77 -3.98 -45.91
C LEU A 15 -13.02 -3.98 -44.40
N PHE A 16 -14.08 -4.66 -43.95
CA PHE A 16 -14.41 -4.74 -42.53
C PHE A 16 -13.40 -5.59 -41.74
N LEU A 17 -12.87 -6.66 -42.32
CA LEU A 17 -11.77 -7.44 -41.72
C LEU A 17 -10.49 -6.62 -41.57
N ALA A 18 -10.12 -5.88 -42.61
CA ALA A 18 -8.95 -5.00 -42.58
C ALA A 18 -9.14 -3.88 -41.53
N LEU A 19 -10.33 -3.29 -41.46
CA LEU A 19 -10.66 -2.27 -40.47
C LEU A 19 -10.62 -2.83 -39.04
N ALA A 20 -11.17 -4.03 -38.82
CA ALA A 20 -11.11 -4.70 -37.52
C ALA A 20 -9.67 -5.01 -37.10
N LEU A 21 -8.84 -5.52 -38.02
CA LEU A 21 -7.42 -5.76 -37.77
C LEU A 21 -6.68 -4.46 -37.46
N LEU A 22 -6.98 -3.39 -38.20
CA LEU A 22 -6.41 -2.07 -37.96
C LEU A 22 -6.83 -1.49 -36.60
N LEU A 23 -8.05 -1.74 -36.14
CA LEU A 23 -8.53 -1.37 -34.81
C LEU A 23 -7.93 -2.25 -33.69
N CYS A 24 -7.53 -3.48 -33.98
CA CYS A 24 -6.82 -4.32 -33.00
C CYS A 24 -5.45 -3.74 -32.62
N ILE A 25 -4.79 -3.02 -33.52
CA ILE A 25 -3.47 -2.41 -33.25
C ILE A 25 -3.52 -1.39 -32.10
N PRO A 26 -4.35 -0.32 -32.14
CA PRO A 26 -4.46 0.62 -31.03
C PRO A 26 -5.09 -0.01 -29.79
N ALA A 27 -5.96 -1.02 -29.92
CA ALA A 27 -6.50 -1.75 -28.77
C ALA A 27 -5.41 -2.54 -28.03
N ALA A 28 -4.53 -3.24 -28.76
CA ALA A 28 -3.40 -3.96 -28.18
C ALA A 28 -2.39 -3.00 -27.53
N TYR A 29 -2.11 -1.87 -28.18
CA TYR A 29 -1.31 -0.80 -27.58
C TYR A 29 -1.96 -0.28 -26.30
N GLY A 30 -3.27 -0.03 -26.31
CA GLY A 30 -4.01 0.41 -25.13
C GLY A 30 -3.85 -0.55 -23.96
N VAL A 31 -4.11 -1.85 -24.17
CA VAL A 31 -3.97 -2.90 -23.15
C VAL A 31 -2.56 -2.96 -22.58
N ALA A 32 -1.53 -2.85 -23.43
CA ALA A 32 -0.14 -2.90 -22.99
C ALA A 32 0.30 -1.67 -22.16
N ASN A 33 -0.42 -0.54 -22.27
CA ASN A 33 -0.07 0.72 -21.60
C ASN A 33 -1.05 1.08 -20.46
N VAL A 34 -1.97 0.19 -20.09
CA VAL A 34 -2.85 0.45 -18.94
C VAL A 34 -2.03 0.40 -17.66
N ALA A 35 -2.07 1.49 -16.88
CA ALA A 35 -1.53 1.51 -15.53
C ALA A 35 -2.44 0.71 -14.59
N ILE A 36 -1.82 -0.11 -13.73
CA ILE A 36 -2.54 -0.87 -12.71
C ILE A 36 -2.59 -0.01 -11.44
N GLU A 37 -3.79 0.35 -11.01
CA GLU A 37 -4.03 1.04 -9.75
C GLU A 37 -4.06 0.01 -8.60
N TYR A 38 -3.12 0.10 -7.68
CA TYR A 38 -3.02 -0.81 -6.53
C TYR A 38 -3.63 -0.24 -5.24
N ASP A 39 -3.91 1.06 -5.21
CA ASP A 39 -4.51 1.71 -4.04
C ASP A 39 -6.03 1.52 -4.03
N LEU A 40 -6.51 0.79 -3.02
CA LEU A 40 -7.94 0.54 -2.83
C LEU A 40 -8.70 1.82 -2.43
N LEU A 41 -8.01 2.81 -1.86
CA LEU A 41 -8.63 4.08 -1.45
C LEU A 41 -9.11 4.88 -2.67
N THR A 42 -8.48 4.72 -3.83
CA THR A 42 -8.89 5.35 -5.09
C THR A 42 -10.28 4.91 -5.54
N TYR A 43 -10.76 3.73 -5.11
CA TYR A 43 -12.13 3.27 -5.39
C TYR A 43 -13.19 3.87 -4.47
N LEU A 44 -12.79 4.54 -3.39
CA LEU A 44 -13.71 5.13 -2.43
C LEU A 44 -14.19 6.52 -2.91
N PRO A 45 -15.46 6.90 -2.69
CA PRO A 45 -15.95 8.21 -3.10
C PRO A 45 -15.23 9.35 -2.38
N ASN A 46 -14.66 10.28 -3.15
CA ASN A 46 -14.00 11.48 -2.62
C ASN A 46 -14.93 12.41 -1.81
N SER A 47 -16.25 12.24 -1.93
CA SER A 47 -17.25 12.99 -1.15
C SER A 47 -17.33 12.55 0.32
N LEU A 48 -16.71 11.44 0.71
CA LEU A 48 -16.71 10.98 2.10
C LEU A 48 -15.83 11.88 2.96
N ASN A 49 -16.38 12.37 4.07
CA ASN A 49 -15.64 13.17 5.05
C ASN A 49 -14.39 12.45 5.57
N SER A 50 -14.44 11.12 5.71
CA SER A 50 -13.30 10.31 6.16
C SER A 50 -12.13 10.33 5.17
N ILE A 51 -12.40 10.30 3.86
CA ILE A 51 -11.35 10.36 2.82
C ILE A 51 -10.73 11.75 2.77
N GLN A 52 -11.55 12.80 2.91
CA GLN A 52 -11.05 14.18 2.96
C GLN A 52 -10.19 14.40 4.21
N GLY A 53 -10.62 13.91 5.37
CA GLY A 53 -9.84 13.96 6.61
C GLY A 53 -8.51 13.22 6.48
N LEU A 54 -8.51 12.01 5.91
CA LEU A 54 -7.30 11.24 5.66
C LEU A 54 -6.33 11.99 4.72
N ASN A 55 -6.84 12.57 3.62
CA ASN A 55 -6.02 13.34 2.68
C ASN A 55 -5.39 14.60 3.31
N ILE A 56 -6.09 15.26 4.23
CA ILE A 56 -5.56 16.41 4.98
C ILE A 56 -4.45 15.94 5.92
N LEU A 57 -4.69 14.86 6.68
CA LEU A 57 -3.70 14.29 7.60
C LEU A 57 -2.42 13.87 6.85
N ASN A 58 -2.56 13.17 5.71
CA ASN A 58 -1.43 12.78 4.87
C ASN A 58 -0.66 14.00 4.35
N ARG A 59 -1.35 15.08 3.97
CA ARG A 59 -0.72 16.29 3.42
C ARG A 59 0.00 17.13 4.46
N GLU A 60 -0.60 17.33 5.64
CA GLU A 60 -0.06 18.24 6.66
C GLU A 60 0.98 17.57 7.56
N PHE A 61 0.74 16.31 7.94
CA PHE A 61 1.59 15.59 8.89
C PHE A 61 2.48 14.55 8.22
N GLY A 62 2.37 14.39 6.90
CA GLY A 62 3.04 13.30 6.19
C GLY A 62 2.66 11.96 6.81
N PHE A 63 1.36 11.78 7.14
CA PHE A 63 0.86 10.58 7.81
C PHE A 63 1.13 9.38 6.89
N SER A 64 2.31 8.82 7.08
CA SER A 64 2.86 7.71 6.34
C SER A 64 2.01 6.49 6.66
N SER A 65 1.83 5.63 5.66
CA SER A 65 1.33 4.28 5.93
C SER A 65 2.23 3.68 7.00
N THR A 66 1.64 3.30 8.13
CA THR A 66 2.36 2.63 9.21
C THR A 66 1.83 1.23 9.39
N ALA A 67 2.74 0.28 9.60
CA ALA A 67 2.40 -1.09 9.95
C ALA A 67 2.90 -1.40 11.36
N ASN A 68 2.06 -2.05 12.15
CA ASN A 68 2.47 -2.56 13.45
C ASN A 68 2.94 -4.00 13.28
N VAL A 69 4.21 -4.25 13.61
CA VAL A 69 4.80 -5.58 13.69
C VAL A 69 4.69 -6.03 15.14
N VAL A 70 4.03 -7.16 15.37
CA VAL A 70 3.84 -7.72 16.71
C VAL A 70 4.68 -8.99 16.83
N VAL A 71 5.54 -9.02 17.85
CA VAL A 71 6.41 -10.14 18.17
C VAL A 71 6.05 -10.65 19.55
N ARG A 72 6.03 -11.97 19.74
CA ARG A 72 5.75 -12.62 21.03
C ARG A 72 6.93 -13.40 21.53
N ASP A 73 7.09 -13.45 22.85
CA ASP A 73 8.08 -14.27 23.56
C ASP A 73 9.53 -14.05 23.07
N CYS A 74 9.85 -12.84 22.60
CA CYS A 74 11.18 -12.51 22.13
C CYS A 74 11.92 -11.64 23.15
N PRO A 75 13.20 -11.97 23.47
CA PRO A 75 14.01 -11.13 24.31
C PRO A 75 14.34 -9.80 23.60
N GLU A 76 14.60 -8.77 24.39
CA GLU A 76 14.74 -7.38 23.91
C GLU A 76 15.87 -7.22 22.89
N TRP A 77 16.97 -7.95 23.07
CA TRP A 77 18.10 -7.92 22.12
C TRP A 77 17.70 -8.44 20.73
N GLN A 78 16.82 -9.43 20.65
CA GLN A 78 16.33 -9.98 19.39
C GLN A 78 15.32 -9.03 18.72
N VAL A 79 14.53 -8.31 19.52
CA VAL A 79 13.65 -7.25 19.03
C VAL A 79 14.48 -6.09 18.46
N GLN A 80 15.58 -5.73 19.11
CA GLN A 80 16.52 -4.73 18.60
C GLN A 80 17.17 -5.17 17.28
N GLU A 81 17.57 -6.43 17.17
CA GLU A 81 18.09 -6.99 15.92
C GLU A 81 17.04 -6.95 14.79
N LEU A 82 15.80 -7.35 15.10
CA LEU A 82 14.69 -7.28 14.15
C LEU A 82 14.43 -5.85 13.67
N LYS A 83 14.45 -4.86 14.58
CA LYS A 83 14.33 -3.44 14.23
C LYS A 83 15.39 -3.04 13.21
N GLN A 84 16.66 -3.38 13.45
CA GLN A 84 17.77 -3.08 12.54
C GLN A 84 17.61 -3.77 11.18
N CYS A 85 17.14 -5.02 11.15
CA CYS A 85 16.85 -5.71 9.90
C CYS A 85 15.72 -5.03 9.11
N LEU A 86 14.65 -4.61 9.79
CA LEU A 86 13.52 -3.93 9.15
C LEU A 86 13.90 -2.55 8.61
N GLU A 87 14.75 -1.80 9.31
CA GLU A 87 15.27 -0.50 8.84
C GLU A 87 16.12 -0.62 7.55
N GLN A 88 16.69 -1.79 7.27
CA GLN A 88 17.47 -2.04 6.05
C GLN A 88 16.61 -2.44 4.85
N VAL A 89 15.31 -2.70 5.05
CA VAL A 89 14.41 -3.10 3.96
C VAL A 89 14.14 -1.89 3.06
N GLU A 90 14.32 -2.08 1.75
CA GLU A 90 14.00 -1.06 0.75
C GLU A 90 12.53 -0.67 0.83
N GLY A 91 12.27 0.62 0.97
CA GLY A 91 10.92 1.15 1.15
C GLY A 91 10.49 1.26 2.62
N VAL A 92 11.34 0.99 3.61
CA VAL A 92 11.08 1.38 5.00
C VAL A 92 11.72 2.73 5.29
N SER A 93 10.94 3.69 5.81
CA SER A 93 11.45 5.00 6.24
C SER A 93 12.00 4.97 7.67
N GLY A 94 11.48 4.10 8.52
CA GLY A 94 11.96 3.94 9.88
C GLY A 94 11.13 2.94 10.66
N VAL A 95 11.71 2.45 11.76
CA VAL A 95 11.04 1.53 12.68
C VAL A 95 11.14 2.14 14.07
N PHE A 96 9.99 2.34 14.70
CA PHE A 96 9.88 2.96 16.01
C PHE A 96 9.58 1.92 17.09
N TRP A 97 10.41 1.91 18.14
CA TRP A 97 10.30 1.04 19.30
C TRP A 97 10.85 1.72 20.56
N LEU A 98 10.74 1.05 21.72
CA LEU A 98 11.21 1.54 23.01
C LEU A 98 12.67 2.04 22.97
N SER A 99 13.54 1.38 22.20
CA SER A 99 14.95 1.77 22.03
C SER A 99 15.16 3.20 21.52
N ASP A 100 14.18 3.78 20.82
CA ASP A 100 14.29 5.12 20.25
C ASP A 100 13.98 6.23 21.27
N ILE A 101 13.33 5.87 22.37
CA ILE A 101 12.93 6.80 23.45
C ILE A 101 13.65 6.52 24.77
N SER A 102 14.13 5.28 24.98
CA SER A 102 14.83 4.88 26.19
C SER A 102 15.73 3.67 25.98
N ASP A 103 16.73 3.50 26.85
CA ASP A 103 17.57 2.30 26.84
C ASP A 103 16.74 1.08 27.30
N TYR A 104 16.60 0.11 26.39
CA TYR A 104 15.84 -1.12 26.61
C TYR A 104 16.48 -2.07 27.62
N THR A 105 17.73 -1.82 28.04
CA THR A 105 18.42 -2.62 29.07
C THR A 105 17.97 -2.28 30.49
N ILE A 106 17.30 -1.14 30.68
CA ILE A 106 16.75 -0.73 31.96
C ILE A 106 15.53 -1.61 32.29
N PRO A 107 15.40 -2.13 33.52
CA PRO A 107 14.27 -2.98 33.88
C PRO A 107 12.93 -2.26 33.70
N LYS A 108 11.96 -2.98 33.13
CA LYS A 108 10.64 -2.46 32.73
C LYS A 108 9.86 -1.85 33.90
N GLU A 109 10.09 -2.30 35.14
CA GLU A 109 9.42 -1.77 36.33
C GLU A 109 9.70 -0.28 36.57
N TYR A 110 10.84 0.23 36.09
CA TYR A 110 11.24 1.62 36.31
C TYR A 110 10.72 2.59 35.23
N GLN A 111 10.09 2.07 34.17
CA GLN A 111 9.67 2.86 33.00
C GLN A 111 8.29 2.45 32.47
N GLN A 112 7.39 2.03 33.36
CA GLN A 112 6.07 1.49 33.01
C GLN A 112 5.29 2.38 32.05
N ASP A 113 5.27 3.70 32.27
CA ASP A 113 4.54 4.66 31.41
C ASP A 113 4.99 4.63 29.93
N MET A 114 6.26 4.31 29.67
CA MET A 114 6.83 4.22 28.31
C MET A 114 6.71 2.80 27.76
N VAL A 115 6.90 1.79 28.62
CA VAL A 115 6.84 0.37 28.26
C VAL A 115 5.43 -0.04 27.87
N ASP A 116 4.40 0.42 28.57
CA ASP A 116 3.00 0.04 28.34
C ASP A 116 2.47 0.45 26.95
N GLN A 117 3.16 1.39 26.28
CA GLN A 117 2.83 1.79 24.91
C GLN A 117 3.29 0.76 23.86
N PHE A 118 4.35 0.01 24.16
CA PHE A 118 4.96 -0.95 23.22
C PHE A 118 4.77 -2.41 23.64
N TYR A 119 4.43 -2.67 24.89
CA TYR A 119 4.30 -4.01 25.44
C TYR A 119 2.87 -4.28 25.91
N ARG A 120 2.34 -5.45 25.58
CA ARG A 120 1.13 -6.02 26.19
C ARG A 120 1.36 -7.47 26.54
N GLY A 121 1.59 -7.75 27.82
CA GLY A 121 1.90 -9.09 28.28
C GLY A 121 3.22 -9.59 27.69
N ASP A 122 3.14 -10.66 26.92
CA ASP A 122 4.23 -11.30 26.18
C ASP A 122 4.47 -10.69 24.78
N ALA A 123 3.60 -9.77 24.34
CA ALA A 123 3.68 -9.16 23.02
C ALA A 123 4.41 -7.81 23.03
N THR A 124 5.33 -7.64 22.09
CA THR A 124 6.06 -6.41 21.80
C THR A 124 5.61 -5.88 20.43
N ILE A 125 5.32 -4.59 20.35
CA ILE A 125 4.89 -3.90 19.14
C ILE A 125 6.04 -3.01 18.64
N LEU A 126 6.34 -3.12 17.34
CA LEU A 126 7.21 -2.19 16.62
C LEU A 126 6.35 -1.49 15.56
N GLN A 127 6.48 -0.17 15.45
CA GLN A 127 5.75 0.59 14.44
C GLN A 127 6.69 0.91 13.27
N VAL A 128 6.39 0.35 12.10
CA VAL A 128 7.16 0.56 10.86
C VAL A 128 6.49 1.65 10.05
N ALA A 129 7.25 2.66 9.62
CA ALA A 129 6.79 3.73 8.75
C ALA A 129 7.34 3.53 7.33
N PHE A 130 6.51 3.76 6.32
CA PHE A 130 6.87 3.66 4.91
C PHE A 130 6.90 5.04 4.23
N PRO A 131 7.82 5.33 3.30
CA PRO A 131 7.82 6.60 2.60
C PRO A 131 6.53 6.73 1.77
N THR A 132 6.04 7.96 1.65
CA THR A 132 4.83 8.29 0.87
C THR A 132 5.19 8.54 -0.59
#